data_AF-A0A852JWC6-F1
#
_entry.id   AF-A0A852JWC6-F1
#
_cell.length_a   1.000
_cell.length_b   1.000
_cell.length_c   1.000
_cell.angle_alpha   90.00
_cell.angle_beta   90.00
_cell.angle_gamma   90.00
#
_symmetry.space_group_name_H-M   'P 1'
#
loop_
_entity.id
_entity.type
_entity.pdbx_description
1 polymer ?
#
loop_
_entity_poly.entity_id
_entity_poly.type
_entity_poly.pdbx_seq_one_letter_code
_entity_poly.pdbx_strand_id
1 'polypeptide(L)'
;PADTSDAAQARVRSVPAPVTDVARLCVCDLLVAQCDTNCCCDPDCSAEDFSLFTTCSVPVVMGDSQLCSQKAAVYSLDVEANPPERIFKLIDQVNPSIFCIHATNYEQALYLKSPEIPTAENFDELLDKFGGATFSAEPDSWNLDTDAQNPPEANETSRYEYGVPVQTEDAFLRLPSPVVSSWCSDANPAGFLVNQATKCIRSVSVEKCDSIQALSMLFYINSSILACVFQVNITVQSIVVQSVNGMRTLVSSSEALRLPMVLDELCINAVLGVNYHITHTDTGEIIEAAAAFVLGAISREALSIEQSFEISFTQENTQPVPLSGNPGYVVGLPVRAGFQPQGYPSPAAFLSNKHSQLTILHSTSTQDCLAAQGARAPVLFGYNMISGCKLRITAAMKCQPLAQTLLDVLKGQSFPEFVASFGNSQAQDVLDWVPVTQLHISEQMISHTLQSSCQIPVSLGIEIKWTKYGSLVNPQARIVNVTATITSTTLKQLPSGRERIIPVTSSVVFTDISSPAEPSYKAWPTINIKLPFDFFYPFV
;
A
#
# COMPACT_ATOMS: atom_id res chain seq x y z
N PRO A 1 -5.56 -18.01 -65.39
CA PRO A 1 -6.82 -17.24 -65.27
C PRO A 1 -7.58 -17.68 -64.02
N ALA A 2 -7.83 -16.71 -63.13
CA ALA A 2 -8.68 -16.64 -61.92
C ALA A 2 -9.40 -17.93 -61.42
N ASP A 3 -9.46 -18.24 -60.13
CA ASP A 3 -9.88 -17.33 -59.05
C ASP A 3 -9.47 -17.77 -57.63
N THR A 4 -9.60 -16.82 -56.72
CA THR A 4 -9.13 -16.71 -55.33
C THR A 4 -10.07 -17.33 -54.27
N SER A 5 -9.53 -17.80 -53.14
CA SER A 5 -10.11 -17.51 -51.81
C SER A 5 -9.10 -17.74 -50.67
N ASP A 6 -8.81 -16.67 -49.95
CA ASP A 6 -8.12 -16.59 -48.67
C ASP A 6 -8.65 -17.56 -47.60
N ALA A 7 -7.74 -18.13 -46.81
CA ALA A 7 -8.01 -18.54 -45.44
C ALA A 7 -6.74 -18.35 -44.60
N ALA A 8 -6.45 -17.09 -44.26
CA ALA A 8 -5.51 -16.76 -43.21
C ALA A 8 -6.02 -17.33 -41.88
N GLN A 9 -5.42 -18.41 -41.41
CA GLN A 9 -5.60 -18.89 -40.04
C GLN A 9 -5.04 -17.85 -39.07
N ALA A 10 -5.94 -17.05 -38.50
CA ALA A 10 -5.67 -16.25 -37.33
C ALA A 10 -5.22 -17.19 -36.20
N ARG A 11 -3.92 -17.17 -35.87
CA ARG A 11 -3.44 -17.70 -34.58
C ARG A 11 -4.07 -16.85 -33.49
N VAL A 12 -5.17 -17.34 -32.92
CA VAL A 12 -5.69 -16.87 -31.64
C VAL A 12 -4.55 -17.05 -30.64
N ARG A 13 -3.94 -15.95 -30.18
CA ARG A 13 -3.06 -15.97 -29.02
C ARG A 13 -3.95 -16.35 -27.83
N SER A 14 -3.97 -17.62 -27.47
CA SER A 14 -4.55 -18.09 -26.22
C SER A 14 -3.81 -17.38 -25.08
N VAL A 15 -4.51 -16.50 -24.37
CA VAL A 15 -4.03 -15.96 -23.10
C VAL A 15 -3.83 -17.16 -22.17
N PRO A 16 -2.69 -17.27 -21.45
CA PRO A 16 -2.49 -18.38 -20.53
C PRO A 16 -3.65 -18.42 -19.53
N ALA A 17 -4.16 -19.63 -19.27
CA ALA A 17 -5.14 -19.84 -18.22
C ALA A 17 -4.58 -19.27 -16.91
N PRO A 18 -5.38 -18.54 -16.11
CA PRO A 18 -4.96 -18.15 -14.77
C PRO A 18 -4.83 -19.42 -13.94
N VAL A 19 -3.64 -20.01 -13.92
CA VAL A 19 -3.29 -21.09 -12.99
C VAL A 19 -2.93 -20.40 -11.68
N THR A 20 -3.96 -20.11 -10.87
CA THR A 20 -3.74 -19.76 -9.47
C THR A 20 -3.43 -21.06 -8.74
N ASP A 21 -2.15 -21.38 -8.62
CA ASP A 21 -1.69 -22.41 -7.67
C ASP A 21 -1.94 -21.88 -6.25
N VAL A 22 -3.06 -22.29 -5.65
CA VAL A 22 -3.47 -21.85 -4.30
C VAL A 22 -2.42 -22.13 -3.23
N ALA A 23 -1.51 -23.08 -3.47
CA ALA A 23 -0.39 -23.37 -2.56
C ALA A 23 0.70 -22.29 -2.57
N ARG A 24 0.72 -21.41 -3.59
CA ARG A 24 1.68 -20.30 -3.72
C ARG A 24 1.08 -18.95 -3.37
N LEU A 25 -0.21 -18.90 -3.04
CA LEU A 25 -0.90 -17.66 -2.70
C LEU A 25 -0.88 -17.48 -1.19
N CYS A 26 -0.42 -16.32 -0.76
CA CYS A 26 -0.48 -15.91 0.63
C CYS A 26 -0.91 -14.45 0.68
N VAL A 27 -2.16 -14.18 1.07
CA VAL A 27 -2.75 -12.82 1.01
C VAL A 27 -2.37 -11.94 2.20
N CYS A 28 -1.81 -12.53 3.26
CA CYS A 28 -1.35 -11.81 4.45
C CYS A 28 0.15 -11.52 4.46
N ASP A 29 0.91 -11.99 3.45
CA ASP A 29 2.29 -11.58 3.19
C ASP A 29 2.23 -10.17 2.59
N LEU A 30 2.49 -9.16 3.41
CA LEU A 30 2.33 -7.74 3.10
C LEU A 30 3.66 -6.99 3.21
N LEU A 31 4.72 -7.62 3.71
CA LEU A 31 6.05 -7.02 3.87
C LEU A 31 7.08 -7.69 2.95
N VAL A 32 8.03 -6.92 2.45
CA VAL A 32 9.12 -7.47 1.63
C VAL A 32 10.15 -8.14 2.53
N ALA A 33 10.36 -9.46 2.34
CA ALA A 33 11.45 -10.21 2.98
C ALA A 33 11.42 -10.13 4.52
N GLN A 34 10.22 -10.08 5.09
CA GLN A 34 10.00 -9.98 6.52
C GLN A 34 8.70 -10.67 6.87
N CYS A 35 8.71 -11.45 7.95
CA CYS A 35 7.54 -12.15 8.44
C CYS A 35 6.41 -11.21 8.86
N ASP A 36 5.22 -11.42 8.29
CA ASP A 36 3.97 -10.81 8.72
C ASP A 36 3.35 -11.58 9.89
N THR A 37 3.02 -10.86 10.98
CA THR A 37 2.53 -11.49 12.20
C THR A 37 1.20 -12.22 12.00
N ASN A 38 1.07 -13.42 12.56
CA ASN A 38 -0.06 -14.34 12.36
C ASN A 38 -0.27 -14.79 10.89
N CYS A 39 0.67 -14.52 9.97
CA CYS A 39 0.57 -14.95 8.59
C CYS A 39 1.23 -16.32 8.38
N CYS A 40 0.51 -17.40 8.67
CA CYS A 40 1.05 -18.76 8.59
C CYS A 40 1.49 -19.22 7.18
N CYS A 41 0.99 -18.58 6.12
CA CYS A 41 1.39 -18.86 4.75
C CYS A 41 2.63 -18.10 4.29
N ASP A 42 3.11 -17.16 5.10
CA ASP A 42 4.26 -16.32 4.79
C ASP A 42 5.53 -17.18 4.72
N PRO A 43 6.28 -17.15 3.60
CA PRO A 43 7.52 -17.91 3.45
C PRO A 43 8.68 -17.38 4.31
N ASP A 44 8.63 -16.13 4.76
CA ASP A 44 9.71 -15.45 5.48
C ASP A 44 9.67 -15.70 7.01
N CYS A 45 8.56 -16.24 7.54
CA CYS A 45 8.42 -16.56 8.96
C CYS A 45 9.21 -17.81 9.39
N SER A 46 9.96 -17.67 10.50
CA SER A 46 10.69 -18.75 11.15
C SER A 46 9.92 -19.36 12.34
N ALA A 47 10.50 -20.38 12.96
CA ALA A 47 9.91 -21.02 14.15
C ALA A 47 9.93 -20.09 15.38
N GLU A 48 10.90 -19.17 15.44
CA GLU A 48 10.94 -18.10 16.43
C GLU A 48 9.77 -17.13 16.24
N ASP A 49 9.48 -16.71 15.01
CA ASP A 49 8.35 -15.82 14.72
C ASP A 49 7.00 -16.48 15.08
N PHE A 50 6.85 -17.77 14.77
CA PHE A 50 5.68 -18.56 15.14
C PHE A 50 5.45 -18.64 16.65
N SER A 51 6.48 -18.39 17.48
CA SER A 51 6.33 -18.31 18.93
C SER A 51 5.61 -17.05 19.41
N LEU A 52 5.48 -16.04 18.56
CA LEU A 52 4.71 -14.82 18.85
C LEU A 52 3.26 -14.93 18.39
N PHE A 53 2.95 -15.94 17.58
CA PHE A 53 1.66 -16.06 16.93
C PHE A 53 0.66 -16.73 17.85
N THR A 54 -0.56 -16.22 17.85
CA THR A 54 -1.68 -16.83 18.59
C THR A 54 -2.61 -17.61 17.68
N THR A 55 -2.65 -17.29 16.39
CA THR A 55 -3.50 -17.93 15.40
C THR A 55 -3.00 -17.66 13.97
N CYS A 56 -3.63 -18.29 12.98
CA CYS A 56 -3.43 -17.96 11.58
C CYS A 56 -4.53 -17.00 11.11
N SER A 57 -4.15 -15.78 10.72
CA SER A 57 -5.08 -14.77 10.19
C SER A 57 -5.81 -15.24 8.92
N VAL A 58 -5.13 -16.06 8.11
CA VAL A 58 -5.68 -16.65 6.89
C VAL A 58 -5.57 -18.17 6.98
N PRO A 59 -6.55 -18.85 7.60
CA PRO A 59 -6.49 -20.29 7.81
C PRO A 59 -6.77 -21.07 6.52
N VAL A 60 -7.45 -20.48 5.53
CA VAL A 60 -7.79 -21.13 4.28
C VAL A 60 -7.62 -20.17 3.11
N VAL A 61 -6.84 -20.58 2.10
CA VAL A 61 -6.69 -19.89 0.82
C VAL A 61 -7.29 -20.76 -0.28
N MET A 62 -8.24 -20.20 -1.03
CA MET A 62 -8.93 -20.90 -2.11
C MET A 62 -9.34 -19.95 -3.24
N GLY A 63 -9.71 -20.55 -4.38
CA GLY A 63 -10.27 -19.81 -5.51
C GLY A 63 -11.75 -19.47 -5.30
N ASP A 64 -12.50 -19.41 -6.41
CA ASP A 64 -13.93 -19.09 -6.39
C ASP A 64 -14.72 -20.11 -5.56
N SER A 65 -15.29 -19.64 -4.45
CA SER A 65 -16.08 -20.46 -3.52
C SER A 65 -17.33 -21.06 -4.17
N GLN A 66 -17.77 -20.55 -5.33
CA GLN A 66 -18.90 -21.10 -6.06
C GLN A 66 -18.58 -22.43 -6.77
N LEU A 67 -17.30 -22.80 -6.92
CA LEU A 67 -16.92 -24.06 -7.58
C LEU A 67 -17.38 -25.29 -6.79
N CYS A 68 -17.85 -26.33 -7.49
CA CYS A 68 -18.29 -27.58 -6.86
C CYS A 68 -17.16 -28.31 -6.14
N SER A 69 -15.95 -28.26 -6.72
CA SER A 69 -14.75 -28.85 -6.16
C SER A 69 -13.57 -27.96 -6.53
N GLN A 70 -12.74 -27.64 -5.54
CA GLN A 70 -11.51 -26.89 -5.77
C GLN A 70 -10.45 -27.25 -4.73
N LYS A 71 -9.20 -27.00 -5.07
CA LYS A 71 -8.11 -27.10 -4.09
C LYS A 71 -8.16 -25.93 -3.13
N ALA A 72 -7.96 -26.21 -1.85
CA ALA A 72 -7.80 -25.22 -0.80
C ALA A 72 -6.50 -25.49 -0.04
N ALA A 73 -5.72 -24.44 0.17
CA ALA A 73 -4.54 -24.44 1.01
C ALA A 73 -4.98 -24.08 2.44
N VAL A 74 -4.81 -25.02 3.38
CA VAL A 74 -5.19 -24.85 4.78
C VAL A 74 -3.94 -24.70 5.62
N TYR A 75 -3.92 -23.65 6.44
CA TYR A 75 -2.86 -23.30 7.36
C TYR A 75 -3.38 -23.32 8.78
N SER A 76 -2.63 -23.96 9.67
CA SER A 76 -2.86 -23.93 11.12
C SER A 76 -1.52 -23.89 11.84
N LEU A 77 -1.52 -23.44 13.09
CA LEU A 77 -0.33 -23.38 13.92
C LEU A 77 -0.37 -24.49 14.97
N ASP A 78 0.71 -25.25 15.10
CA ASP A 78 0.92 -26.15 16.23
C ASP A 78 1.70 -25.40 17.32
N VAL A 79 0.96 -24.83 18.26
CA VAL A 79 1.52 -24.09 19.40
C VAL A 79 2.08 -25.00 20.49
N GLU A 80 1.74 -26.30 20.48
CA GLU A 80 2.24 -27.28 21.45
C GLU A 80 3.62 -27.84 21.04
N ALA A 81 3.97 -27.74 19.76
CA ALA A 81 5.31 -28.04 19.26
C ALA A 81 6.35 -27.07 19.85
N ASN A 82 7.57 -27.56 20.10
CA ASN A 82 8.67 -26.75 20.62
C ASN A 82 9.92 -26.89 19.74
N PRO A 83 10.24 -25.90 18.88
CA PRO A 83 9.52 -24.63 18.70
C PRO A 83 8.17 -24.80 17.97
N PRO A 84 7.25 -23.82 18.04
CA PRO A 84 5.99 -23.86 17.31
C PRO A 84 6.18 -24.01 15.80
N GLU A 85 5.33 -24.82 15.17
CA GLU A 85 5.44 -25.15 13.75
C GLU A 85 4.15 -24.84 13.00
N ARG A 86 4.29 -24.34 11.77
CA ARG A 86 3.16 -24.24 10.85
C ARG A 86 2.79 -25.62 10.29
N ILE A 87 1.50 -25.89 10.23
CA ILE A 87 0.93 -27.04 9.53
C ILE A 87 0.30 -26.53 8.24
N PHE A 88 0.76 -27.08 7.11
CA PHE A 88 0.22 -26.81 5.79
C PHE A 88 -0.39 -28.07 5.17
N LYS A 89 -1.64 -27.96 4.69
CA LYS A 89 -2.34 -29.05 4.00
C LYS A 89 -3.04 -28.54 2.74
N LEU A 90 -2.89 -29.26 1.64
CA LEU A 90 -3.66 -29.03 0.42
C LEU A 90 -4.81 -30.04 0.37
N ILE A 91 -6.05 -29.54 0.45
CA ILE A 91 -7.25 -30.37 0.46
C ILE A 91 -8.13 -30.07 -0.75
N ASP A 92 -8.94 -31.04 -1.17
CA ASP A 92 -10.03 -30.81 -2.12
C ASP A 92 -11.30 -30.42 -1.34
N GLN A 93 -11.69 -29.16 -1.44
CA GLN A 93 -12.89 -28.63 -0.80
C GLN A 93 -14.09 -28.73 -1.74
N VAL A 94 -15.17 -29.32 -1.23
CA VAL A 94 -16.43 -29.52 -1.94
C VAL A 94 -17.43 -28.47 -1.49
N ASN A 95 -18.04 -27.75 -2.44
CA ASN A 95 -19.13 -26.84 -2.15
C ASN A 95 -20.45 -27.63 -1.99
N PRO A 96 -21.16 -27.53 -0.84
CA PRO A 96 -22.39 -28.27 -0.61
C PRO A 96 -23.61 -27.74 -1.39
N SER A 97 -23.49 -26.59 -2.06
CA SER A 97 -24.56 -25.99 -2.84
C SER A 97 -24.89 -26.81 -4.07
N ILE A 98 -26.18 -27.07 -4.29
CA ILE A 98 -26.68 -27.72 -5.52
C ILE A 98 -26.48 -26.86 -6.78
N PHE A 99 -26.23 -25.55 -6.61
CA PHE A 99 -25.97 -24.60 -7.69
C PHE A 99 -24.48 -24.30 -7.87
N CYS A 100 -23.59 -25.12 -7.31
CA CYS A 100 -22.16 -24.94 -7.49
C CYS A 100 -21.75 -25.05 -8.97
N ILE A 101 -20.69 -24.35 -9.32
CA ILE A 101 -20.14 -24.31 -10.67
C ILE A 101 -19.20 -25.50 -10.84
N HIS A 102 -19.62 -26.49 -11.62
CA HIS A 102 -18.81 -27.68 -11.87
C HIS A 102 -17.57 -27.38 -12.77
N ALA A 103 -17.71 -26.47 -13.71
CA ALA A 103 -16.61 -26.01 -14.56
C ALA A 103 -16.87 -24.59 -15.05
N THR A 104 -15.91 -23.69 -14.84
CA THR A 104 -15.91 -22.36 -15.43
C THR A 104 -15.47 -22.47 -16.90
N ASN A 105 -16.41 -22.38 -17.82
CA ASN A 105 -16.17 -22.55 -19.26
C ASN A 105 -16.51 -21.28 -20.08
N TYR A 106 -16.55 -20.14 -19.41
CA TYR A 106 -16.84 -18.82 -19.97
C TYR A 106 -15.53 -18.03 -20.06
N GLU A 107 -14.87 -18.10 -21.22
CA GLU A 107 -13.57 -17.43 -21.44
C GLU A 107 -13.67 -15.90 -21.31
N GLN A 108 -14.85 -15.34 -21.52
CA GLN A 108 -15.11 -13.91 -21.37
C GLN A 108 -15.27 -13.49 -19.90
N ALA A 109 -15.38 -14.44 -18.95
CA ALA A 109 -15.27 -14.15 -17.51
C ALA A 109 -13.83 -13.88 -17.03
N LEU A 110 -12.89 -13.79 -17.97
CA LEU A 110 -11.50 -13.44 -17.71
C LEU A 110 -11.18 -11.97 -18.04
N TYR A 111 -12.18 -11.16 -18.44
CA TYR A 111 -11.99 -9.76 -18.87
C TYR A 111 -12.93 -8.81 -18.17
N LEU A 112 -12.39 -7.79 -17.50
CA LEU A 112 -13.19 -6.80 -16.78
C LEU A 112 -13.93 -5.83 -17.71
N LYS A 113 -15.23 -5.62 -17.44
CA LYS A 113 -15.91 -4.37 -17.78
C LYS A 113 -15.59 -3.35 -16.68
N SER A 114 -14.63 -2.45 -16.91
CA SER A 114 -14.42 -1.34 -15.96
C SER A 114 -15.74 -0.59 -15.80
N PRO A 115 -16.27 -0.42 -14.58
CA PRO A 115 -17.39 0.48 -14.37
C PRO A 115 -16.97 1.87 -14.84
N GLU A 116 -17.92 2.57 -15.45
CA GLU A 116 -17.67 3.91 -15.98
C GLU A 116 -17.28 4.81 -14.81
N ILE A 117 -16.15 5.51 -14.93
CA ILE A 117 -15.61 6.31 -13.84
C ILE A 117 -16.56 7.49 -13.60
N PRO A 118 -17.01 7.74 -12.36
CA PRO A 118 -17.86 8.88 -12.07
C PRO A 118 -17.13 10.18 -12.42
N THR A 119 -17.63 10.88 -13.43
CA THR A 119 -17.34 12.27 -13.74
C THR A 119 -18.51 13.13 -13.30
N ALA A 120 -18.30 14.44 -13.26
CA ALA A 120 -19.39 15.38 -12.96
C ALA A 120 -20.57 15.26 -13.94
N GLU A 121 -20.36 14.76 -15.16
CA GLU A 121 -21.42 14.61 -16.15
C GLU A 121 -22.20 13.29 -16.06
N ASN A 122 -21.60 12.21 -15.54
CA ASN A 122 -22.23 10.88 -15.50
C ASN A 122 -22.59 10.40 -14.09
N PHE A 123 -22.25 11.18 -13.04
CA PHE A 123 -22.46 10.80 -11.64
C PHE A 123 -23.92 10.48 -11.33
N ASP A 124 -24.86 11.32 -11.74
CA ASP A 124 -26.29 11.13 -11.45
C ASP A 124 -26.85 9.87 -12.13
N GLU A 125 -26.44 9.59 -13.37
CA GLU A 125 -26.84 8.37 -14.10
C GLU A 125 -26.26 7.11 -13.43
N LEU A 126 -24.99 7.15 -13.01
CA LEU A 126 -24.35 6.04 -12.32
C LEU A 126 -24.94 5.83 -10.92
N LEU A 127 -25.30 6.90 -10.21
CA LEU A 127 -25.95 6.84 -8.91
C LEU A 127 -27.38 6.28 -9.03
N ASP A 128 -28.15 6.65 -10.04
CA ASP A 128 -29.50 6.10 -10.24
C ASP A 128 -29.46 4.62 -10.64
N LYS A 129 -28.42 4.22 -11.39
CA LYS A 129 -28.24 2.85 -11.89
C LYS A 129 -27.62 1.89 -10.86
N PHE A 130 -26.74 2.38 -9.99
CA PHE A 130 -25.95 1.55 -9.06
C PHE A 130 -26.08 1.96 -7.59
N GLY A 131 -26.68 3.11 -7.28
CA GLY A 131 -26.86 3.65 -5.92
C GLY A 131 -27.99 2.99 -5.13
N GLY A 132 -28.17 1.68 -5.30
CA GLY A 132 -29.00 0.88 -4.40
C GLY A 132 -28.35 0.75 -3.02
N ALA A 133 -29.16 0.57 -1.99
CA ALA A 133 -28.66 0.28 -0.65
C ALA A 133 -28.03 -1.13 -0.62
N THR A 134 -26.70 -1.20 -0.71
CA THR A 134 -25.95 -2.45 -0.49
C THR A 134 -25.67 -2.61 0.99
N PHE A 135 -26.70 -2.95 1.75
CA PHE A 135 -26.55 -3.54 3.08
C PHE A 135 -27.30 -4.87 3.09
N SER A 136 -26.61 -5.92 2.66
CA SER A 136 -26.90 -7.25 3.20
C SER A 136 -26.11 -7.32 4.50
N ALA A 137 -26.81 -7.30 5.63
CA ALA A 137 -26.20 -7.82 6.86
C ALA A 137 -25.81 -9.27 6.54
N GLU A 138 -24.52 -9.56 6.54
CA GLU A 138 -24.08 -10.95 6.63
C GLU A 138 -24.73 -11.56 7.86
N PRO A 139 -25.19 -12.82 7.81
CA PRO A 139 -25.60 -13.50 9.02
C PRO A 139 -24.36 -13.67 9.89
N ASP A 140 -24.32 -12.93 10.99
CA ASP A 140 -23.43 -13.17 12.12
C ASP A 140 -23.57 -14.63 12.55
N SER A 141 -22.55 -15.43 12.22
CA SER A 141 -22.26 -16.66 12.94
C SER A 141 -20.76 -16.72 13.22
N TRP A 142 -20.28 -15.72 13.96
CA TRP A 142 -19.08 -15.88 14.76
C TRP A 142 -19.58 -16.20 16.17
N ASN A 143 -19.59 -17.49 16.51
CA ASN A 143 -19.67 -17.89 17.91
C ASN A 143 -18.39 -17.39 18.57
N LEU A 144 -18.44 -16.19 19.15
CA LEU A 144 -17.50 -15.77 20.17
C LEU A 144 -17.82 -16.64 21.39
N ASP A 145 -17.01 -17.66 21.62
CA ASP A 145 -16.93 -18.28 22.93
C ASP A 145 -16.48 -17.20 23.91
N THR A 146 -17.46 -16.60 24.61
CA THR A 146 -17.20 -15.72 25.75
C THR A 146 -16.87 -16.57 26.96
N ASP A 147 -15.71 -17.21 26.95
CA ASP A 147 -15.01 -17.55 28.18
C ASP A 147 -13.90 -16.51 28.36
N ALA A 148 -14.30 -15.37 28.93
CA ALA A 148 -13.36 -14.46 29.57
C ALA A 148 -12.76 -15.19 30.77
N GLN A 149 -11.71 -15.97 30.53
CA GLN A 149 -10.83 -16.41 31.59
C GLN A 149 -10.21 -15.16 32.20
N ASN A 150 -10.22 -15.11 33.53
CA ASN A 150 -9.61 -14.07 34.34
C ASN A 150 -8.22 -13.69 33.79
N PRO A 151 -7.77 -12.43 33.94
CA PRO A 151 -6.42 -12.05 33.53
C PRO A 151 -5.44 -13.05 34.17
N PRO A 152 -4.56 -13.70 33.40
CA PRO A 152 -3.59 -14.59 33.97
C PRO A 152 -2.79 -13.79 34.99
N GLU A 153 -2.79 -14.28 36.22
CA GLU A 153 -1.89 -13.80 37.26
C GLU A 153 -0.49 -13.81 36.69
N ALA A 154 0.21 -12.67 36.81
CA ALA A 154 1.58 -12.53 36.39
C ALA A 154 2.43 -13.63 37.04
N ASN A 155 2.81 -14.64 36.25
CA ASN A 155 4.11 -15.31 36.28
C ASN A 155 4.18 -16.42 35.21
N GLU A 156 5.29 -16.42 34.46
CA GLU A 156 5.88 -17.51 33.65
C GLU A 156 5.81 -17.50 32.12
N THR A 157 5.43 -16.42 31.45
CA THR A 157 5.87 -16.23 30.04
C THR A 157 6.65 -14.92 29.90
N SER A 158 7.92 -15.06 29.55
CA SER A 158 8.87 -13.95 29.42
C SER A 158 8.64 -13.06 28.18
N ARG A 159 7.47 -13.15 27.54
CA ARG A 159 7.23 -12.70 26.16
C ARG A 159 5.77 -12.27 25.95
N TYR A 160 5.55 -11.16 25.24
CA TYR A 160 4.21 -10.82 24.76
C TYR A 160 3.88 -11.64 23.51
N GLU A 161 2.64 -12.10 23.44
CA GLU A 161 2.09 -12.78 22.27
C GLU A 161 1.15 -11.84 21.51
N TYR A 162 0.93 -12.12 20.22
CA TYR A 162 0.06 -11.31 19.38
C TYR A 162 -1.33 -11.11 19.99
N GLY A 163 -1.77 -9.86 20.06
CA GLY A 163 -3.10 -9.48 20.53
C GLY A 163 -3.23 -9.36 22.05
N VAL A 164 -2.23 -9.79 22.83
CA VAL A 164 -2.24 -9.59 24.28
C VAL A 164 -2.14 -8.10 24.59
N PRO A 165 -3.02 -7.53 25.45
CA PRO A 165 -2.94 -6.14 25.85
C PRO A 165 -1.57 -5.76 26.43
N VAL A 166 -0.93 -4.72 25.86
CA VAL A 166 0.35 -4.20 26.35
C VAL A 166 0.15 -3.59 27.73
N GLN A 167 0.82 -4.13 28.75
CA GLN A 167 0.64 -3.70 30.13
C GLN A 167 1.49 -2.46 30.44
N THR A 168 0.96 -1.59 31.31
CA THR A 168 1.69 -0.47 31.90
C THR A 168 1.60 -0.54 33.42
N GLU A 169 2.42 0.23 34.14
CA GLU A 169 2.40 0.26 35.61
C GLU A 169 1.00 0.47 36.22
N ASP A 170 0.18 1.29 35.55
CA ASP A 170 -1.14 1.68 36.06
C ASP A 170 -2.31 0.84 35.51
N ALA A 171 -2.14 0.21 34.33
CA ALA A 171 -3.12 -0.66 33.67
C ALA A 171 -2.57 -1.23 32.34
N PHE A 172 -3.03 -0.69 31.21
CA PHE A 172 -2.66 -1.07 29.86
C PHE A 172 -2.35 0.18 29.04
N LEU A 173 -1.54 0.01 27.99
CA LEU A 173 -1.27 1.06 27.02
C LEU A 173 -2.57 1.46 26.33
N ARG A 174 -2.92 2.74 26.43
CA ARG A 174 -4.20 3.26 25.95
C ARG A 174 -4.10 3.67 24.50
N LEU A 175 -5.00 3.16 23.67
CA LEU A 175 -5.17 3.58 22.29
C LEU A 175 -6.64 3.94 22.04
N PRO A 176 -7.06 5.19 22.31
CA PRO A 176 -8.47 5.55 22.23
C PRO A 176 -9.08 5.24 20.86
N SER A 177 -10.29 4.70 20.85
CA SER A 177 -10.97 4.25 19.63
C SER A 177 -12.48 4.46 19.70
N PRO A 178 -13.18 4.50 18.56
CA PRO A 178 -14.64 4.42 18.53
C PRO A 178 -15.06 2.96 18.80
N VAL A 179 -15.97 2.75 19.75
CA VAL A 179 -16.46 1.40 20.10
C VAL A 179 -17.85 1.18 19.50
N VAL A 180 -18.90 1.61 20.20
CA VAL A 180 -20.31 1.48 19.73
C VAL A 180 -20.77 2.74 18.98
N SER A 181 -20.08 3.85 19.18
CA SER A 181 -20.40 5.14 18.57
C SER A 181 -19.13 5.78 18.03
N SER A 182 -19.27 6.89 17.30
CA SER A 182 -18.11 7.68 16.85
C SER A 182 -17.37 8.38 17.99
N TRP A 183 -17.84 8.32 19.24
CA TRP A 183 -17.20 8.94 20.39
C TRP A 183 -15.97 8.15 20.89
N CYS A 184 -14.93 8.87 21.30
CA CYS A 184 -13.71 8.27 21.82
C CYS A 184 -13.94 7.53 23.14
N SER A 185 -13.52 6.26 23.20
CA SER A 185 -13.32 5.51 24.45
C SER A 185 -11.83 5.48 24.81
N ASP A 186 -11.46 6.04 25.96
CA ASP A 186 -10.06 6.15 26.39
C ASP A 186 -9.49 4.87 27.01
N ALA A 187 -10.35 3.88 27.29
CA ALA A 187 -9.98 2.64 27.97
C ALA A 187 -9.65 1.49 27.00
N ASN A 188 -9.61 1.74 25.69
CA ASN A 188 -9.28 0.72 24.70
C ASN A 188 -7.79 0.33 24.83
N PRO A 189 -7.47 -0.92 25.19
CA PRO A 189 -6.10 -1.37 25.33
C PRO A 189 -5.47 -1.63 23.97
N ALA A 190 -4.21 -1.24 23.80
CA ALA A 190 -3.41 -1.60 22.64
C ALA A 190 -2.98 -3.07 22.75
N GLY A 191 -3.31 -3.89 21.75
CA GLY A 191 -2.82 -5.26 21.63
C GLY A 191 -1.40 -5.29 21.06
N PHE A 192 -0.53 -6.14 21.61
CA PHE A 192 0.83 -6.34 21.11
C PHE A 192 0.82 -6.85 19.67
N LEU A 193 1.66 -6.27 18.80
CA LEU A 193 1.75 -6.57 17.35
C LEU A 193 0.47 -6.32 16.55
N VAL A 194 -0.53 -5.66 17.12
CA VAL A 194 -1.74 -5.26 16.40
C VAL A 194 -1.57 -3.81 15.94
N ASN A 195 -1.06 -3.62 14.72
CA ASN A 195 -1.00 -2.29 14.09
C ASN A 195 -2.42 -1.75 13.90
N GLN A 196 -2.70 -0.57 14.42
CA GLN A 196 -4.05 0.02 14.39
C GLN A 196 -3.96 1.51 14.11
N ALA A 197 -4.91 2.00 13.30
CA ALA A 197 -5.15 3.42 13.10
C ALA A 197 -6.64 3.69 13.29
N THR A 198 -6.97 4.53 14.27
CA THR A 198 -8.34 4.83 14.65
C THR A 198 -8.59 6.33 14.65
N LYS A 199 -9.84 6.70 14.41
CA LYS A 199 -10.32 8.08 14.51
C LYS A 199 -11.59 8.09 15.33
N CYS A 200 -11.69 9.05 16.24
CA CYS A 200 -12.87 9.20 17.07
C CYS A 200 -13.13 10.67 17.39
N ILE A 201 -14.38 10.95 17.77
CA ILE A 201 -14.87 12.28 18.08
C ILE A 201 -14.85 12.47 19.58
N ARG A 202 -14.33 13.61 20.04
CA ARG A 202 -14.36 14.00 21.46
C ARG A 202 -15.12 15.31 21.62
N SER A 203 -16.00 15.35 22.63
CA SER A 203 -16.66 16.58 23.05
C SER A 203 -15.68 17.46 23.79
N VAL A 204 -15.58 18.72 23.39
CA VAL A 204 -14.63 19.67 23.99
C VAL A 204 -15.32 20.98 24.33
N SER A 205 -14.77 21.69 25.31
CA SER A 205 -15.16 23.04 25.68
C SER A 205 -13.91 23.79 26.13
N VAL A 206 -13.73 25.02 25.64
CA VAL A 206 -12.53 25.81 25.93
C VAL A 206 -12.35 26.02 27.44
N GLU A 207 -13.44 26.22 28.20
CA GLU A 207 -13.35 26.44 29.65
C GLU A 207 -12.83 25.23 30.44
N LYS A 208 -12.89 24.03 29.88
CA LYS A 208 -12.47 22.77 30.53
C LYS A 208 -11.25 22.15 29.88
N CYS A 209 -10.58 22.85 28.98
CA CYS A 209 -9.59 22.22 28.13
C CYS A 209 -8.36 21.68 28.90
N ASP A 210 -7.96 22.38 29.96
CA ASP A 210 -6.89 21.97 30.88
C ASP A 210 -7.29 20.78 31.77
N SER A 211 -8.60 20.57 32.00
CA SER A 211 -9.12 19.47 32.80
C SER A 211 -9.35 18.17 32.02
N ILE A 212 -9.46 18.23 30.69
CA ILE A 212 -9.66 17.03 29.86
C ILE A 212 -8.30 16.34 29.68
N GLN A 213 -8.08 15.26 30.44
CA GLN A 213 -6.82 14.55 30.45
C GLN A 213 -6.36 14.09 29.05
N ALA A 214 -7.28 13.57 28.22
CA ALA A 214 -6.97 13.11 26.86
C ALA A 214 -6.58 14.22 25.86
N LEU A 215 -6.64 15.50 26.25
CA LEU A 215 -6.05 16.60 25.48
C LEU A 215 -4.61 16.90 25.88
N SER A 216 -4.10 16.27 26.94
CA SER A 216 -2.74 16.42 27.45
C SER A 216 -1.83 15.30 26.97
N MET A 217 -0.61 15.65 26.55
CA MET A 217 0.42 14.68 26.19
C MET A 217 0.71 13.70 27.34
N LEU A 218 0.65 14.18 28.59
CA LEU A 218 0.93 13.36 29.78
C LEU A 218 -0.01 12.16 29.90
N PHE A 219 -1.25 12.28 29.43
CA PHE A 219 -2.20 11.16 29.46
C PHE A 219 -1.71 9.92 28.68
N TYR A 220 -0.84 10.14 27.70
CA TYR A 220 -0.35 9.14 26.76
C TYR A 220 1.06 8.63 27.07
N ILE A 221 1.85 9.35 27.88
CA ILE A 221 3.27 9.04 28.15
C ILE A 221 3.62 8.89 29.63
N ASN A 222 2.72 9.25 30.55
CA ASN A 222 3.01 9.29 32.00
C ASN A 222 2.92 7.91 32.68
N SER A 223 3.05 6.83 31.92
CA SER A 223 3.07 5.46 32.41
C SER A 223 4.14 4.71 31.63
N SER A 224 4.82 3.77 32.30
CA SER A 224 5.86 2.96 31.69
C SER A 224 5.30 1.62 31.27
N ILE A 225 5.68 1.15 30.09
CA ILE A 225 5.32 -0.17 29.59
C ILE A 225 6.10 -1.21 30.37
N LEU A 226 5.42 -2.23 30.86
CA LEU A 226 6.04 -3.36 31.54
C LEU A 226 6.59 -4.31 30.49
N ALA A 227 7.90 -4.22 30.22
CA ALA A 227 8.63 -5.25 29.49
C ALA A 227 9.21 -6.24 30.50
N CYS A 228 9.25 -7.53 30.16
CA CYS A 228 9.53 -8.65 31.08
C CYS A 228 10.62 -8.36 32.14
N VAL A 229 11.74 -7.77 31.73
CA VAL A 229 12.92 -7.57 32.58
C VAL A 229 13.06 -6.11 33.04
N PHE A 230 12.46 -5.15 32.35
CA PHE A 230 12.64 -3.72 32.59
C PHE A 230 11.39 -2.90 32.25
N GLN A 231 11.28 -1.71 32.85
CA GLN A 231 10.23 -0.77 32.48
C GLN A 231 10.70 0.10 31.31
N VAL A 232 9.88 0.18 30.27
CA VAL A 232 10.15 0.99 29.08
C VAL A 232 9.32 2.26 29.13
N ASN A 233 9.98 3.39 29.29
CA ASN A 233 9.30 4.69 29.29
C ASN A 233 8.93 5.09 27.87
N ILE A 234 7.76 5.70 27.69
CA ILE A 234 7.33 6.22 26.39
C ILE A 234 7.99 7.58 26.17
N THR A 235 8.88 7.65 25.19
CA THR A 235 9.62 8.88 24.85
C THR A 235 8.87 9.72 23.81
N VAL A 236 9.05 11.05 23.84
CA VAL A 236 8.45 11.91 22.81
C VAL A 236 9.37 11.97 21.60
N GLN A 237 8.93 11.39 20.49
CA GLN A 237 9.72 11.35 19.25
C GLN A 237 9.67 12.68 18.50
N SER A 238 8.47 13.22 18.32
CA SER A 238 8.25 14.47 17.59
C SER A 238 6.96 15.15 18.00
N ILE A 239 6.93 16.47 17.84
CA ILE A 239 5.75 17.28 18.09
C ILE A 239 5.49 18.14 16.85
N VAL A 240 4.29 18.00 16.29
CA VAL A 240 3.79 18.81 15.20
C VAL A 240 2.65 19.67 15.72
N VAL A 241 2.75 20.99 15.52
CA VAL A 241 1.65 21.90 15.86
C VAL A 241 0.85 22.21 14.60
N GLN A 242 -0.46 22.08 14.70
CA GLN A 242 -1.44 22.35 13.66
C GLN A 242 -2.22 23.62 14.01
N SER A 243 -2.18 24.60 13.11
CA SER A 243 -3.02 25.80 13.21
C SER A 243 -4.49 25.48 12.94
N VAL A 244 -5.38 26.43 13.28
CA VAL A 244 -6.83 26.35 12.98
C VAL A 244 -7.09 26.17 11.47
N ASN A 245 -6.20 26.68 10.62
CA ASN A 245 -6.29 26.57 9.16
C ASN A 245 -5.69 25.26 8.60
N GLY A 246 -5.29 24.32 9.46
CA GLY A 246 -4.72 23.03 9.07
C GLY A 246 -3.24 23.05 8.69
N MET A 247 -2.57 24.21 8.69
CA MET A 247 -1.11 24.27 8.46
C MET A 247 -0.36 23.59 9.61
N ARG A 248 0.53 22.65 9.27
CA ARG A 248 1.34 21.87 10.20
C ARG A 248 2.79 22.35 10.23
N THR A 249 3.35 22.48 11.43
CA THR A 249 4.75 22.89 11.65
C THR A 249 5.40 21.96 12.66
N LEU A 250 6.55 21.39 12.30
CA LEU A 250 7.38 20.60 13.20
C LEU A 250 8.05 21.51 14.23
N VAL A 251 8.01 21.13 15.51
CA VAL A 251 8.67 21.87 16.59
C VAL A 251 10.13 21.42 16.69
N SER A 252 11.05 22.39 16.72
CA SER A 252 12.51 22.15 16.70
C SER A 252 13.11 21.57 17.98
N SER A 253 12.35 21.55 19.08
CA SER A 253 12.73 20.92 20.35
C SER A 253 11.60 19.98 20.79
N SER A 254 11.85 18.67 20.74
CA SER A 254 10.98 17.63 21.29
C SER A 254 11.02 17.57 22.82
N GLU A 255 11.96 18.28 23.46
CA GLU A 255 12.22 18.19 24.91
C GLU A 255 11.27 19.05 25.77
N ALA A 256 10.52 19.99 25.19
CA ALA A 256 9.55 20.78 25.93
C ALA A 256 8.14 20.19 25.80
N LEU A 257 7.74 19.39 26.80
CA LEU A 257 6.35 18.95 26.96
C LEU A 257 5.41 20.16 26.91
N ARG A 258 4.40 20.11 26.05
CA ARG A 258 3.39 21.17 25.92
C ARG A 258 2.06 20.69 26.47
N LEU A 259 1.59 21.39 27.48
CA LEU A 259 0.31 21.10 28.12
C LEU A 259 -0.80 21.96 27.51
N PRO A 260 -2.03 21.43 27.44
CA PRO A 260 -3.18 22.18 26.98
C PRO A 260 -3.39 23.39 27.89
N MET A 261 -3.56 24.56 27.29
CA MET A 261 -3.80 25.78 28.03
C MET A 261 -4.76 26.68 27.28
N VAL A 262 -5.55 27.44 28.03
CA VAL A 262 -6.43 28.45 27.47
C VAL A 262 -5.62 29.73 27.26
N LEU A 263 -5.61 30.20 26.01
CA LEU A 263 -5.04 31.48 25.62
C LEU A 263 -6.12 32.27 24.88
N ASP A 264 -6.57 33.36 25.49
CA ASP A 264 -7.71 34.15 25.02
C ASP A 264 -8.99 33.30 24.89
N GLU A 265 -9.48 33.10 23.66
CA GLU A 265 -10.68 32.28 23.35
C GLU A 265 -10.33 30.95 22.67
N LEU A 266 -9.06 30.57 22.70
CA LEU A 266 -8.56 29.33 22.11
C LEU A 266 -8.00 28.43 23.22
N CYS A 267 -8.24 27.13 23.12
CA CYS A 267 -7.40 26.17 23.80
C CYS A 267 -6.27 25.74 22.88
N ILE A 268 -5.03 26.06 23.24
CA ILE A 268 -3.84 25.72 22.47
C ILE A 268 -3.14 24.49 23.08
N ASN A 269 -2.30 23.84 22.27
CA ASN A 269 -1.56 22.62 22.63
C ASN A 269 -2.46 21.43 23.00
N ALA A 270 -3.70 21.40 22.49
CA ALA A 270 -4.58 20.25 22.68
C ALA A 270 -4.15 19.11 21.76
N VAL A 271 -4.03 17.88 22.27
CA VAL A 271 -3.71 16.70 21.47
C VAL A 271 -4.83 16.43 20.46
N LEU A 272 -4.53 16.56 19.17
CA LEU A 272 -5.39 16.14 18.06
C LEU A 272 -5.02 14.76 17.51
N GLY A 273 -3.81 14.30 17.77
CA GLY A 273 -3.44 12.94 17.43
C GLY A 273 -2.17 12.45 18.11
N VAL A 274 -2.09 11.13 18.24
CA VAL A 274 -0.97 10.40 18.84
C VAL A 274 -0.63 9.23 17.93
N ASN A 275 0.64 9.11 17.56
CA ASN A 275 1.17 7.95 16.86
C ASN A 275 2.24 7.30 17.75
N TYR A 276 1.96 6.09 18.21
CA TYR A 276 2.88 5.26 18.96
C TYR A 276 3.72 4.40 18.03
N HIS A 277 5.02 4.35 18.30
CA HIS A 277 5.96 3.46 17.64
C HIS A 277 6.68 2.64 18.70
N ILE A 278 6.51 1.32 18.64
CA ILE A 278 7.05 0.38 19.61
C ILE A 278 8.03 -0.56 18.92
N THR A 279 9.24 -0.64 19.46
CA THR A 279 10.27 -1.55 18.97
C THR A 279 10.34 -2.79 19.84
N HIS A 280 10.40 -3.99 19.23
CA HIS A 280 10.48 -5.26 19.94
C HIS A 280 11.61 -6.17 19.40
N THR A 281 12.01 -7.15 20.20
CA THR A 281 12.93 -8.23 19.80
C THR A 281 12.22 -9.30 18.97
N ASP A 282 12.98 -10.21 18.37
CA ASP A 282 12.49 -11.47 17.79
C ASP A 282 11.76 -12.38 18.80
N THR A 283 12.09 -12.26 20.08
CA THR A 283 11.42 -12.96 21.18
C THR A 283 10.16 -12.26 21.70
N GLY A 284 9.75 -11.12 21.14
CA GLY A 284 8.54 -10.42 21.59
C GLY A 284 8.71 -9.61 22.88
N GLU A 285 9.95 -9.24 23.22
CA GLU A 285 10.23 -8.30 24.31
C GLU A 285 10.20 -6.86 23.75
N ILE A 286 9.45 -5.97 24.40
CA ILE A 286 9.43 -4.55 24.05
C ILE A 286 10.71 -3.89 24.57
N ILE A 287 11.48 -3.24 23.69
CA ILE A 287 12.75 -2.60 24.03
C ILE A 287 12.67 -1.07 24.03
N GLU A 288 11.86 -0.50 23.14
CA GLU A 288 11.69 0.95 23.01
C GLU A 288 10.23 1.29 22.73
N ALA A 289 9.78 2.42 23.27
CA ALA A 289 8.47 2.98 22.98
C ALA A 289 8.59 4.49 22.79
N ALA A 290 8.01 4.97 21.69
CA ALA A 290 8.01 6.38 21.35
C ALA A 290 6.63 6.84 20.93
N ALA A 291 6.31 8.12 21.17
CA ALA A 291 5.07 8.74 20.77
C ALA A 291 5.34 10.03 20.00
N ALA A 292 4.72 10.18 18.84
CA ALA A 292 4.67 11.40 18.05
C ALA A 292 3.29 12.07 18.24
N PHE A 293 3.29 13.38 18.47
CA PHE A 293 2.08 14.13 18.77
C PHE A 293 1.74 15.15 17.69
N VAL A 294 0.46 15.25 17.37
CA VAL A 294 -0.13 16.39 16.65
C VAL A 294 -0.92 17.21 17.65
N LEU A 295 -0.44 18.42 17.93
CA LEU A 295 -1.10 19.38 18.81
C LEU A 295 -1.85 20.42 17.99
N GLY A 296 -3.00 20.86 18.45
CA GLY A 296 -3.83 21.85 17.76
C GLY A 296 -4.34 22.96 18.65
N ALA A 297 -5.12 23.84 18.03
CA ALA A 297 -5.89 24.88 18.71
C ALA A 297 -7.39 24.61 18.51
N ILE A 298 -8.16 24.70 19.59
CA ILE A 298 -9.61 24.52 19.63
C ILE A 298 -10.26 25.88 19.87
N SER A 299 -11.17 26.31 18.99
CA SER A 299 -11.93 27.54 19.18
C SER A 299 -13.18 27.32 20.03
N ARG A 300 -13.73 28.41 20.59
CA ARG A 300 -14.92 28.34 21.45
C ARG A 300 -16.14 27.77 20.72
N GLU A 301 -16.23 27.96 19.40
CA GLU A 301 -17.34 27.44 18.58
C GLU A 301 -17.26 25.93 18.36
N ALA A 302 -16.08 25.32 18.57
CA ALA A 302 -15.90 23.89 18.38
C ALA A 302 -16.47 23.11 19.57
N LEU A 303 -17.60 22.46 19.35
CA LEU A 303 -18.25 21.58 20.34
C LEU A 303 -17.60 20.19 20.41
N SER A 304 -16.91 19.79 19.33
CA SER A 304 -16.21 18.51 19.23
C SER A 304 -15.02 18.60 18.30
N ILE A 305 -14.04 17.72 18.52
CA ILE A 305 -12.88 17.54 17.64
C ILE A 305 -12.79 16.08 17.20
N GLU A 306 -12.26 15.85 16.01
CA GLU A 306 -11.79 14.52 15.59
C GLU A 306 -10.35 14.36 16.09
N GLN A 307 -10.10 13.28 16.84
CA GLN A 307 -8.75 12.86 17.21
C GLN A 307 -8.36 11.61 16.40
N SER A 308 -7.09 11.54 16.01
CA SER A 308 -6.52 10.39 15.29
C SER A 308 -5.46 9.69 16.12
N PHE A 309 -5.60 8.38 16.32
CA PHE A 309 -4.68 7.55 17.08
C PHE A 309 -4.10 6.47 16.20
N GLU A 310 -2.81 6.23 16.30
CA GLU A 310 -2.11 5.20 15.54
C GLU A 310 -1.11 4.49 16.45
N ILE A 311 -0.95 3.19 16.26
CA ILE A 311 0.12 2.41 16.87
C ILE A 311 0.75 1.50 15.82
N SER A 312 2.07 1.46 15.85
CA SER A 312 2.89 0.64 14.96
C SER A 312 3.96 -0.10 15.76
N PHE A 313 4.23 -1.33 15.34
CA PHE A 313 5.27 -2.18 15.91
C PHE A 313 6.33 -2.47 14.86
N THR A 314 7.60 -2.43 15.26
CA THR A 314 8.74 -2.78 14.41
C THR A 314 9.71 -3.67 15.16
N GLN A 315 10.19 -4.72 14.50
CA GLN A 315 11.25 -5.56 15.05
C GLN A 315 12.60 -4.84 15.01
N GLU A 316 13.42 -5.01 16.04
CA GLU A 316 14.76 -4.42 16.13
C GLU A 316 15.60 -4.77 14.89
N ASN A 317 16.36 -3.80 14.39
CA ASN A 317 17.24 -3.94 13.21
C ASN A 317 16.51 -4.26 11.89
N THR A 318 15.17 -4.17 11.85
CA THR A 318 14.38 -4.29 10.63
C THR A 318 13.90 -2.93 10.13
N GLN A 319 13.68 -2.82 8.82
CA GLN A 319 12.97 -1.71 8.20
C GLN A 319 11.87 -2.30 7.33
N PRO A 320 10.64 -2.42 7.84
CA PRO A 320 9.56 -3.02 7.08
C PRO A 320 9.29 -2.19 5.83
N VAL A 321 9.36 -2.84 4.67
CA VAL A 321 8.98 -2.24 3.39
C VAL A 321 7.65 -2.87 2.99
N PRO A 322 6.53 -2.12 3.06
CA PRO A 322 5.24 -2.68 2.68
C PRO A 322 5.21 -2.98 1.17
N LEU A 323 4.53 -4.07 0.81
CA LEU A 323 4.18 -4.38 -0.56
C LEU A 323 3.22 -3.33 -1.11
N SER A 324 3.26 -3.16 -2.43
CA SER A 324 2.39 -2.19 -3.12
C SER A 324 1.02 -2.77 -3.48
N GLY A 325 0.63 -3.84 -2.79
CA GLY A 325 -0.58 -4.64 -2.98
C GLY A 325 -0.27 -6.13 -3.08
N ASN A 326 -1.23 -6.99 -2.71
CA ASN A 326 -1.09 -8.43 -2.74
C ASN A 326 -2.44 -9.15 -2.98
N PRO A 327 -2.69 -9.76 -4.15
CA PRO A 327 -1.91 -9.63 -5.39
C PRO A 327 -2.12 -8.27 -6.09
N GLY A 328 -1.20 -7.91 -7.00
CA GLY A 328 -1.35 -6.72 -7.85
C GLY A 328 -1.13 -5.39 -7.15
N TYR A 329 -1.29 -4.30 -7.90
CA TYR A 329 -1.08 -2.95 -7.37
C TYR A 329 -2.35 -2.34 -6.76
N VAL A 330 -2.20 -1.73 -5.59
CA VAL A 330 -3.23 -0.87 -4.97
C VAL A 330 -2.96 0.59 -5.35
N VAL A 331 -4.01 1.29 -5.76
CA VAL A 331 -3.93 2.72 -6.14
C VAL A 331 -3.43 3.54 -4.95
N GLY A 332 -2.45 4.40 -5.20
CA GLY A 332 -1.83 5.25 -4.18
C GLY A 332 -0.62 4.68 -3.47
N LEU A 333 -0.32 3.39 -3.64
CA LEU A 333 0.93 2.82 -3.16
C LEU A 333 2.08 3.03 -4.15
N PRO A 334 3.35 3.10 -3.68
CA PRO A 334 4.50 3.36 -4.55
C PRO A 334 4.71 2.26 -5.61
N VAL A 335 5.13 2.64 -6.82
CA VAL A 335 5.54 1.69 -7.87
C VAL A 335 6.90 1.10 -7.52
N ARG A 336 7.00 -0.23 -7.47
CA ARG A 336 8.24 -0.93 -7.08
C ARG A 336 9.21 -1.02 -8.25
N ALA A 337 10.49 -0.77 -7.99
CA ALA A 337 11.51 -0.71 -9.04
C ALA A 337 12.90 -1.14 -8.54
N GLY A 338 13.71 -1.67 -9.45
CA GLY A 338 14.99 -2.27 -9.13
C GLY A 338 15.96 -2.35 -10.32
N PHE A 339 17.08 -3.03 -10.06
CA PHE A 339 18.22 -3.20 -10.98
C PHE A 339 18.57 -4.67 -11.10
N GLN A 340 19.03 -5.07 -12.28
CA GLN A 340 19.59 -6.40 -12.45
C GLN A 340 21.07 -6.40 -12.03
N PRO A 341 21.51 -7.30 -11.13
CA PRO A 341 22.93 -7.40 -10.79
C PRO A 341 23.76 -7.85 -11.99
N GLN A 342 24.80 -7.09 -12.35
CA GLN A 342 25.76 -7.50 -13.39
C GLN A 342 26.79 -8.47 -12.81
N GLY A 343 26.99 -9.63 -13.47
CA GLY A 343 28.15 -10.50 -13.24
C GLY A 343 27.90 -11.92 -12.75
N TYR A 344 26.65 -12.34 -12.52
CA TYR A 344 26.34 -13.74 -12.18
C TYR A 344 25.74 -14.51 -13.38
N PRO A 345 26.18 -15.76 -13.64
CA PRO A 345 25.70 -16.58 -14.77
C PRO A 345 24.27 -17.13 -14.58
N SER A 346 23.62 -16.83 -13.45
CA SER A 346 22.20 -17.07 -13.18
C SER A 346 21.54 -15.76 -12.75
N PRO A 347 20.25 -15.54 -13.04
CA PRO A 347 19.56 -14.30 -12.66
C PRO A 347 19.31 -14.30 -11.15
N ALA A 348 20.34 -13.95 -10.39
CA ALA A 348 20.32 -13.93 -8.94
C ALA A 348 19.71 -12.62 -8.45
N ALA A 349 18.38 -12.58 -8.36
CA ALA A 349 17.53 -11.56 -7.71
C ALA A 349 17.72 -10.08 -8.14
N PHE A 350 16.63 -9.34 -8.32
CA PHE A 350 16.72 -7.89 -8.54
C PHE A 350 17.22 -7.17 -7.28
N LEU A 351 18.21 -6.29 -7.44
CA LEU A 351 18.66 -5.38 -6.40
C LEU A 351 17.69 -4.20 -6.35
N SER A 352 17.14 -3.90 -5.17
CA SER A 352 16.34 -2.69 -4.98
C SER A 352 17.20 -1.48 -4.63
N ASN A 353 16.71 -0.28 -4.93
CA ASN A 353 17.27 0.93 -4.33
C ASN A 353 16.92 0.99 -2.82
N LYS A 354 17.45 1.98 -2.09
CA LYS A 354 17.19 2.18 -0.64
C LYS A 354 15.70 2.14 -0.25
N HIS A 355 14.78 2.41 -1.18
CA HIS A 355 13.34 2.40 -0.94
C HIS A 355 12.58 1.43 -1.87
N SER A 356 13.27 0.61 -2.68
CA SER A 356 12.69 -0.29 -3.70
C SER A 356 11.68 0.36 -4.67
N GLN A 357 11.79 1.66 -4.95
CA GLN A 357 10.71 2.46 -5.58
C GLN A 357 11.13 3.25 -6.81
N LEU A 358 10.23 3.38 -7.78
CA LEU A 358 10.34 4.33 -8.88
C LEU A 358 10.07 5.74 -8.36
N THR A 359 10.92 6.70 -8.70
CA THR A 359 10.81 8.08 -8.19
C THR A 359 10.97 9.11 -9.29
N ILE A 360 10.41 10.29 -9.09
CA ILE A 360 10.60 11.48 -9.94
C ILE A 360 11.16 12.65 -9.13
N LEU A 361 11.59 13.71 -9.82
CA LEU A 361 11.98 14.98 -9.21
C LEU A 361 10.90 15.48 -8.24
N HIS A 362 11.29 15.90 -7.04
CA HIS A 362 10.38 16.55 -6.09
C HIS A 362 10.62 18.07 -6.04
N SER A 363 9.56 18.86 -6.22
CA SER A 363 9.63 20.32 -6.12
C SER A 363 9.89 20.75 -4.67
N THR A 364 10.89 21.60 -4.46
CA THR A 364 11.16 22.24 -3.17
C THR A 364 10.52 23.62 -3.06
N SER A 365 10.41 24.15 -1.84
CA SER A 365 9.90 25.51 -1.59
C SER A 365 10.73 26.60 -2.28
N THR A 366 12.03 26.37 -2.48
CA THR A 366 12.94 27.30 -3.17
C THR A 366 12.75 27.29 -4.69
N GLN A 367 12.11 26.25 -5.25
CA GLN A 367 11.86 26.05 -6.68
C GLN A 367 13.11 26.15 -7.57
N ASP A 368 14.32 25.99 -7.03
CA ASP A 368 15.57 26.07 -7.78
C ASP A 368 16.17 24.68 -7.97
N CYS A 369 16.41 24.30 -9.23
CA CYS A 369 16.93 22.99 -9.61
C CYS A 369 18.32 22.67 -9.04
N LEU A 370 19.11 23.70 -8.72
CA LEU A 370 20.50 23.54 -8.25
C LEU A 370 20.64 23.74 -6.73
N ALA A 371 19.60 24.20 -6.03
CA ALA A 371 19.67 24.54 -4.61
C ALA A 371 19.53 23.34 -3.67
N ALA A 372 18.76 22.30 -4.07
CA ALA A 372 18.54 21.11 -3.28
C ALA A 372 18.80 19.88 -4.16
N GLN A 373 19.98 19.28 -4.04
CA GLN A 373 20.29 18.06 -4.76
C GLN A 373 19.52 16.88 -4.16
N GLY A 374 18.83 16.12 -5.01
CA GLY A 374 18.39 14.76 -4.65
C GLY A 374 17.04 14.63 -3.92
N ALA A 375 16.21 15.68 -3.83
CA ALA A 375 14.84 15.52 -3.34
C ALA A 375 13.99 14.75 -4.36
N ARG A 376 13.40 13.62 -3.94
CA ARG A 376 12.65 12.70 -4.80
C ARG A 376 11.30 12.34 -4.22
N ALA A 377 10.32 12.22 -5.11
CA ALA A 377 8.98 11.78 -4.77
C ALA A 377 8.75 10.38 -5.34
N PRO A 378 8.16 9.44 -4.57
CA PRO A 378 7.76 8.15 -5.09
C PRO A 378 6.65 8.32 -6.14
N VAL A 379 6.69 7.51 -7.19
CA VAL A 379 5.62 7.40 -8.17
C VAL A 379 4.52 6.54 -7.57
N LEU A 380 3.33 7.10 -7.36
CA LEU A 380 2.20 6.40 -6.77
C LEU A 380 1.35 5.75 -7.87
N PHE A 381 1.06 4.46 -7.75
CA PHE A 381 0.30 3.72 -8.74
C PHE A 381 -1.09 4.34 -8.93
N GLY A 382 -1.49 4.56 -10.19
CA GLY A 382 -2.81 5.10 -10.55
C GLY A 382 -2.94 6.62 -10.49
N TYR A 383 -1.93 7.35 -10.03
CA TYR A 383 -1.94 8.82 -10.02
C TYR A 383 -1.04 9.40 -11.10
N ASN A 384 -1.61 10.25 -11.96
CA ASN A 384 -0.82 11.07 -12.86
C ASN A 384 -0.14 12.17 -12.06
N MET A 385 1.17 12.31 -12.23
CA MET A 385 2.00 13.22 -11.43
C MET A 385 2.77 14.18 -12.33
N ILE A 386 2.93 15.42 -11.88
CA ILE A 386 3.84 16.38 -12.50
C ILE A 386 4.56 17.17 -11.41
N SER A 387 5.85 17.36 -11.59
CA SER A 387 6.72 18.06 -10.65
C SER A 387 7.82 18.77 -11.42
N GLY A 388 8.41 19.82 -10.84
CA GLY A 388 9.44 20.58 -11.51
C GLY A 388 10.15 21.62 -10.67
N CYS A 389 11.20 22.19 -11.26
CA CYS A 389 11.99 23.27 -10.69
C CYS A 389 12.34 24.28 -11.78
N LYS A 390 12.82 25.45 -11.38
CA LYS A 390 13.27 26.51 -12.27
C LYS A 390 14.78 26.52 -12.31
N LEU A 391 15.34 26.39 -13.50
CA LEU A 391 16.78 26.54 -13.73
C LEU A 391 17.08 27.97 -14.17
N ARG A 392 17.98 28.64 -13.44
CA ARG A 392 18.51 29.95 -13.82
C ARG A 392 19.81 29.78 -14.59
N ILE A 393 19.80 30.14 -15.87
CA ILE A 393 20.97 30.03 -16.75
C ILE A 393 21.70 31.37 -16.78
N THR A 394 23.00 31.34 -16.51
CA THR A 394 23.91 32.49 -16.58
C THR A 394 25.03 32.25 -17.59
N ALA A 395 25.71 33.32 -18.01
CA ALA A 395 26.82 33.26 -18.96
C ALA A 395 28.04 32.42 -18.47
N ALA A 396 28.15 32.17 -17.16
CA ALA A 396 29.25 31.42 -16.56
C ALA A 396 29.05 29.89 -16.60
N MET A 397 27.84 29.41 -16.93
CA MET A 397 27.52 27.97 -16.89
C MET A 397 28.10 27.23 -18.09
N LYS A 398 28.86 26.17 -17.81
CA LYS A 398 29.38 25.25 -18.82
C LYS A 398 28.33 24.21 -19.19
N CYS A 399 28.14 23.99 -20.49
CA CYS A 399 27.13 23.07 -21.04
C CYS A 399 27.24 21.65 -20.48
N GLN A 400 28.41 21.02 -20.61
CA GLN A 400 28.56 19.59 -20.35
C GLN A 400 28.34 19.21 -18.88
N PRO A 401 28.91 19.96 -17.89
CA PRO A 401 28.59 19.73 -16.49
C PRO A 401 27.11 19.99 -16.18
N LEU A 402 26.53 21.05 -16.74
CA LEU A 402 25.11 21.37 -16.55
C LEU A 402 24.20 20.25 -17.08
N ALA A 403 24.50 19.68 -18.24
CA ALA A 403 23.72 18.60 -18.82
C ALA A 403 23.72 17.34 -17.92
N GLN A 404 24.88 16.99 -17.36
CA GLN A 404 24.99 15.87 -16.41
C GLN A 404 24.24 16.16 -15.11
N THR A 405 24.44 17.35 -14.52
CA THR A 405 23.70 17.74 -13.30
C THR A 405 22.20 17.74 -13.51
N LEU A 406 21.70 18.20 -14.65
CA LEU A 406 20.26 18.17 -14.96
C LEU A 406 19.75 16.76 -15.19
N LEU A 407 20.57 15.89 -15.79
CA LEU A 407 20.23 14.48 -15.91
C LEU A 407 20.11 13.84 -14.52
N ASP A 408 21.03 14.13 -13.61
CA ASP A 408 20.99 13.64 -12.22
C ASP A 408 19.80 14.22 -11.44
N VAL A 409 19.40 15.47 -11.70
CA VAL A 409 18.18 16.05 -11.12
C VAL A 409 16.93 15.32 -11.60
N LEU A 410 16.85 14.99 -12.90
CA LEU A 410 15.69 14.32 -13.49
C LEU A 410 15.63 12.83 -13.15
N LYS A 411 16.74 12.09 -13.36
CA LYS A 411 16.83 10.63 -13.21
C LYS A 411 17.27 10.22 -11.81
N GLY A 412 18.10 11.01 -11.14
CA GLY A 412 18.72 10.66 -9.86
C GLY A 412 19.97 9.85 -10.05
N GLN A 413 20.65 9.59 -8.92
CA GLN A 413 21.88 8.81 -8.90
C GLN A 413 21.66 7.34 -9.32
N SER A 414 20.47 6.78 -9.09
CA SER A 414 20.13 5.40 -9.38
C SER A 414 18.73 5.28 -10.00
N PHE A 415 18.63 5.59 -11.30
CA PHE A 415 17.37 5.40 -12.03
C PHE A 415 17.18 3.91 -12.38
N PRO A 416 16.06 3.29 -11.97
CA PRO A 416 15.87 1.85 -12.10
C PRO A 416 15.78 1.39 -13.55
N GLU A 417 16.22 0.14 -13.79
CA GLU A 417 16.15 -0.51 -15.10
C GLU A 417 14.86 -1.32 -15.27
N PHE A 418 14.25 -1.74 -14.15
CA PHE A 418 13.06 -2.58 -14.15
C PHE A 418 12.04 -2.10 -13.11
N VAL A 419 10.77 -2.37 -13.41
CA VAL A 419 9.61 -2.11 -12.55
C VAL A 419 8.87 -3.43 -12.32
N ALA A 420 8.42 -3.70 -11.10
CA ALA A 420 7.65 -4.90 -10.80
C ALA A 420 6.29 -4.87 -11.51
N SER A 421 5.87 -6.00 -12.09
CA SER A 421 4.60 -6.13 -12.80
C SER A 421 3.41 -6.17 -11.86
N PHE A 422 3.55 -6.74 -10.65
CA PHE A 422 2.56 -6.72 -9.58
C PHE A 422 3.13 -6.04 -8.32
N GLY A 423 2.24 -5.57 -7.43
CA GLY A 423 2.65 -4.94 -6.16
C GLY A 423 3.38 -5.90 -5.22
N ASN A 424 3.10 -7.20 -5.32
CA ASN A 424 3.67 -8.29 -4.55
C ASN A 424 4.78 -9.08 -5.28
N SER A 425 5.27 -8.64 -6.45
CA SER A 425 6.30 -9.40 -7.17
C SER A 425 7.60 -9.51 -6.37
N GLN A 426 8.09 -10.71 -6.14
CA GLN A 426 9.34 -10.90 -5.39
C GLN A 426 10.56 -10.61 -6.26
N ALA A 427 11.67 -10.23 -5.63
CA ALA A 427 12.90 -9.92 -6.36
C ALA A 427 13.49 -11.15 -7.09
N GLN A 428 13.17 -12.37 -6.63
CA GLN A 428 13.62 -13.61 -7.26
C GLN A 428 12.78 -14.02 -8.48
N ASP A 429 11.57 -13.46 -8.63
CA ASP A 429 10.64 -13.82 -9.72
C ASP A 429 10.92 -13.01 -10.98
N VAL A 430 11.97 -13.39 -11.72
CA VAL A 430 12.51 -12.59 -12.83
C VAL A 430 11.50 -12.26 -13.92
N LEU A 431 10.53 -13.16 -14.16
CA LEU A 431 9.49 -12.99 -15.18
C LEU A 431 8.44 -11.95 -14.81
N ASP A 432 8.39 -11.56 -13.54
CA ASP A 432 7.45 -10.58 -13.01
C ASP A 432 8.00 -9.15 -13.07
N TRP A 433 9.17 -8.93 -13.68
CA TRP A 433 9.78 -7.61 -13.80
C TRP A 433 9.74 -7.09 -15.24
N VAL A 434 9.26 -5.86 -15.40
CA VAL A 434 9.09 -5.17 -16.69
C VAL A 434 10.27 -4.22 -16.92
N PRO A 435 11.00 -4.33 -18.03
CA PRO A 435 12.09 -3.41 -18.34
C PRO A 435 11.57 -2.00 -18.66
N VAL A 436 12.30 -0.99 -18.17
CA VAL A 436 12.03 0.41 -18.47
C VAL A 436 12.67 0.78 -19.80
N THR A 437 11.84 1.05 -20.80
CA THR A 437 12.31 1.47 -22.13
C THR A 437 12.74 2.93 -22.08
N GLN A 438 14.03 3.21 -22.30
CA GLN A 438 14.56 4.58 -22.28
C GLN A 438 14.57 5.20 -23.67
N LEU A 439 13.94 6.37 -23.83
CA LEU A 439 13.88 7.14 -25.07
C LEU A 439 14.51 8.52 -24.86
N HIS A 440 15.18 9.03 -25.90
CA HIS A 440 15.78 10.36 -25.90
C HIS A 440 15.28 11.15 -27.12
N ILE A 441 14.61 12.27 -26.86
CA ILE A 441 14.10 13.18 -27.88
C ILE A 441 14.88 14.49 -27.80
N SER A 442 15.44 14.90 -28.94
CA SER A 442 16.10 16.20 -29.07
C SER A 442 15.36 17.05 -30.11
N GLU A 443 15.27 18.36 -29.87
CA GLU A 443 14.57 19.31 -30.76
C GLU A 443 15.19 19.45 -32.17
N GLN A 444 16.27 18.73 -32.51
CA GLN A 444 17.06 18.94 -33.73
C GLN A 444 16.90 17.87 -34.82
N MET A 445 15.69 17.40 -35.06
CA MET A 445 15.40 16.56 -36.25
C MET A 445 15.07 17.36 -37.53
N ILE A 446 15.45 18.64 -37.62
CA ILE A 446 15.39 19.40 -38.89
C ILE A 446 16.47 20.50 -38.90
N SER A 447 17.72 20.18 -39.25
CA SER A 447 18.69 21.06 -39.96
C SER A 447 20.09 20.46 -39.94
N HIS A 448 20.54 19.92 -41.08
CA HIS A 448 21.93 19.56 -41.32
C HIS A 448 22.82 20.81 -41.30
N THR A 449 23.32 21.20 -40.14
CA THR A 449 24.49 22.09 -40.02
C THR A 449 25.35 21.66 -38.84
N LEU A 450 26.59 21.26 -39.15
CA LEU A 450 27.63 20.85 -38.21
C LEU A 450 28.12 22.06 -37.39
N GLN A 451 27.42 22.37 -36.30
CA GLN A 451 27.97 23.09 -35.16
C GLN A 451 27.36 22.46 -33.92
N SER A 452 28.21 21.94 -33.02
CA SER A 452 27.81 21.25 -31.80
C SER A 452 27.03 22.20 -30.89
N SER A 453 25.73 22.32 -31.12
CA SER A 453 24.85 23.10 -30.27
C SER A 453 24.67 22.34 -28.95
N CYS A 454 24.94 23.01 -27.84
CA CYS A 454 24.80 22.43 -26.51
C CYS A 454 23.35 21.96 -26.29
N GLN A 455 23.15 20.70 -25.93
CA GLN A 455 21.84 20.17 -25.54
C GLN A 455 21.82 19.90 -24.03
N ILE A 456 20.77 20.39 -23.37
CA ILE A 456 20.54 20.14 -21.94
C ILE A 456 19.21 19.41 -21.76
N PRO A 457 19.15 18.36 -20.92
CA PRO A 457 17.90 17.67 -20.61
C PRO A 457 17.04 18.59 -19.74
N VAL A 458 15.78 18.77 -20.13
CA VAL A 458 14.83 19.65 -19.45
C VAL A 458 13.58 18.94 -18.98
N SER A 459 13.29 17.75 -19.51
CA SER A 459 12.20 16.96 -18.94
C SER A 459 12.43 15.45 -18.97
N LEU A 460 11.75 14.78 -18.05
CA LEU A 460 11.61 13.33 -17.96
C LEU A 460 10.12 13.00 -17.92
N GLY A 461 9.60 12.39 -18.98
CA GLY A 461 8.24 11.84 -19.03
C GLY A 461 8.26 10.33 -18.85
N ILE A 462 7.52 9.82 -17.88
CA ILE A 462 7.35 8.38 -17.66
C ILE A 462 5.92 8.00 -18.02
N GLU A 463 5.76 7.09 -18.98
CA GLU A 463 4.48 6.48 -19.32
C GLU A 463 4.43 5.06 -18.76
N ILE A 464 3.44 4.77 -17.94
CA ILE A 464 3.19 3.46 -17.34
C ILE A 464 1.87 2.92 -17.89
N LYS A 465 1.96 1.84 -18.67
CA LYS A 465 0.78 1.12 -19.16
C LYS A 465 0.51 -0.06 -18.25
N TRP A 466 -0.73 -0.19 -17.83
CA TRP A 466 -1.17 -1.26 -16.94
C TRP A 466 -2.49 -1.86 -17.43
N THR A 467 -2.79 -3.06 -16.98
CA THR A 467 -3.99 -3.81 -17.34
C THR A 467 -4.51 -4.60 -16.15
N LYS A 468 -5.78 -4.99 -16.22
CA LYS A 468 -6.42 -5.88 -15.25
C LYS A 468 -6.18 -7.34 -15.62
N TYR A 469 -5.60 -8.10 -14.70
CA TYR A 469 -5.20 -9.49 -14.87
C TYR A 469 -5.93 -10.39 -13.86
N GLY A 470 -6.41 -11.56 -14.30
CA GLY A 470 -7.06 -12.56 -13.44
C GLY A 470 -8.56 -12.65 -13.63
N SER A 471 -9.27 -13.11 -12.59
CA SER A 471 -10.73 -13.34 -12.62
C SER A 471 -11.51 -12.03 -12.76
N LEU A 472 -12.69 -12.09 -13.42
CA LEU A 472 -13.66 -10.99 -13.46
C LEU A 472 -14.07 -10.45 -12.09
N VAL A 473 -14.22 -11.36 -11.13
CA VAL A 473 -14.74 -11.03 -9.79
C VAL A 473 -13.67 -10.34 -8.94
N ASN A 474 -12.39 -10.60 -9.22
CA ASN A 474 -11.26 -10.02 -8.48
C ASN A 474 -10.06 -9.77 -9.41
N PRO A 475 -10.15 -8.77 -10.31
CA PRO A 475 -9.07 -8.44 -11.24
C PRO A 475 -7.92 -7.73 -10.51
N GLN A 476 -6.68 -8.11 -10.83
CA GLN A 476 -5.47 -7.55 -10.24
C GLN A 476 -4.79 -6.59 -11.19
N ALA A 477 -4.40 -5.42 -10.68
CA ALA A 477 -3.70 -4.44 -11.48
C ALA A 477 -2.26 -4.90 -11.76
N ARG A 478 -1.89 -4.96 -13.05
CA ARG A 478 -0.59 -5.41 -13.53
C ARG A 478 0.03 -4.38 -14.46
N ILE A 479 1.26 -3.94 -14.17
CA ILE A 479 2.07 -3.12 -15.08
C ILE A 479 2.59 -4.01 -16.21
N VAL A 480 2.46 -3.55 -17.45
CA VAL A 480 2.86 -4.31 -18.65
C VAL A 480 3.94 -3.61 -19.47
N ASN A 481 4.03 -2.29 -19.39
CA ASN A 481 5.03 -1.52 -20.12
C ASN A 481 5.34 -0.23 -19.38
N VAL A 482 6.63 0.12 -19.33
CA VAL A 482 7.11 1.38 -18.80
C VAL A 482 8.05 2.02 -19.80
N THR A 483 7.79 3.27 -20.17
CA THR A 483 8.62 4.05 -21.07
C THR A 483 9.06 5.34 -20.40
N ALA A 484 10.36 5.60 -20.35
CA ALA A 484 10.96 6.80 -19.78
C ALA A 484 11.60 7.63 -20.89
N THR A 485 11.04 8.81 -21.17
CA THR A 485 11.45 9.70 -22.26
C THR A 485 12.13 10.93 -21.69
N ILE A 486 13.38 11.17 -22.10
CA ILE A 486 14.09 12.42 -21.81
C ILE A 486 13.96 13.36 -23.00
N THR A 487 13.54 14.59 -22.75
CA THR A 487 13.54 15.66 -23.75
C THR A 487 14.64 16.66 -23.46
N SER A 488 15.45 16.95 -24.48
CA SER A 488 16.54 17.92 -24.43
C SER A 488 16.25 19.14 -25.29
N THR A 489 16.64 20.31 -24.81
CA THR A 489 16.56 21.58 -25.56
C THR A 489 17.95 22.14 -25.83
N THR A 490 18.07 22.96 -26.89
CA THR A 490 19.32 23.63 -27.22
C THR A 490 19.57 24.83 -26.30
N LEU A 491 20.69 24.79 -25.57
CA LEU A 491 21.18 25.90 -24.78
C LEU A 491 21.87 26.93 -25.68
N LYS A 492 21.26 28.12 -25.81
CA LYS A 492 21.90 29.29 -26.43
C LYS A 492 22.72 30.03 -25.36
N GLN A 493 23.99 30.29 -25.65
CA GLN A 493 24.83 31.10 -24.75
C GLN A 493 24.25 32.51 -24.60
N LEU A 494 24.12 32.97 -23.35
CA LEU A 494 23.63 34.30 -23.04
C LEU A 494 24.80 35.31 -22.95
N PRO A 495 24.58 36.57 -23.37
CA PRO A 495 25.51 37.66 -23.10
C PRO A 495 25.74 37.85 -21.59
N SER A 496 26.93 38.31 -21.21
CA SER A 496 27.26 38.65 -19.82
C SER A 496 26.22 39.60 -19.21
N GLY A 497 25.70 39.26 -18.04
CA GLY A 497 24.68 40.04 -17.32
C GLY A 497 23.22 39.73 -17.70
N ARG A 498 22.96 38.82 -18.64
CA ARG A 498 21.60 38.30 -18.91
C ARG A 498 21.38 36.94 -18.27
N GLU A 499 20.16 36.75 -17.76
CA GLU A 499 19.70 35.48 -17.20
C GLU A 499 18.48 34.99 -17.97
N ARG A 500 18.36 33.66 -18.10
CA ARG A 500 17.17 33.00 -18.65
C ARG A 500 16.71 31.93 -17.68
N ILE A 501 15.40 31.89 -17.44
CA ILE A 501 14.79 30.84 -16.63
C ILE A 501 14.20 29.78 -17.56
N ILE A 502 14.54 28.52 -17.31
CA ILE A 502 13.96 27.36 -18.01
C ILE A 502 13.29 26.45 -16.99
N PRO A 503 12.04 26.02 -17.21
CA PRO A 503 11.41 25.01 -16.37
C PRO A 503 12.03 23.64 -16.66
N VAL A 504 12.38 22.92 -15.60
CA VAL A 504 12.81 21.52 -15.66
C VAL A 504 11.72 20.68 -15.00
N THR A 505 11.16 19.71 -15.72
CA THR A 505 9.93 19.03 -15.29
C THR A 505 10.04 17.51 -15.39
N SER A 506 9.51 16.81 -14.40
CA SER A 506 9.25 15.37 -14.46
C SER A 506 7.74 15.13 -14.46
N SER A 507 7.29 14.18 -15.26
CA SER A 507 5.87 13.80 -15.33
C SER A 507 5.70 12.29 -15.38
N VAL A 508 4.59 11.80 -14.85
CA VAL A 508 4.17 10.40 -14.90
C VAL A 508 2.73 10.35 -15.39
N VAL A 509 2.48 9.48 -16.36
CA VAL A 509 1.13 9.19 -16.87
C VAL A 509 0.87 7.69 -16.76
N PHE A 510 -0.25 7.34 -16.13
CA PHE A 510 -0.79 5.99 -16.13
C PHE A 510 -1.86 5.84 -17.20
N THR A 511 -1.73 4.80 -18.01
CA THR A 511 -2.70 4.46 -19.06
C THR A 511 -3.24 3.06 -18.82
N ASP A 512 -4.55 2.96 -18.58
CA ASP A 512 -5.25 1.68 -18.54
C ASP A 512 -5.42 1.17 -19.97
N ILE A 513 -4.84 0.01 -20.27
CA ILE A 513 -4.95 -0.66 -21.56
C ILE A 513 -5.78 -1.95 -21.47
N SER A 514 -6.59 -2.09 -20.43
CA SER A 514 -7.51 -3.22 -20.27
C SER A 514 -8.50 -3.26 -21.44
N SER A 515 -8.68 -4.44 -22.03
CA SER A 515 -9.69 -4.64 -23.07
C SER A 515 -11.10 -4.55 -22.46
N PRO A 516 -12.05 -3.84 -23.08
CA PRO A 516 -13.43 -3.84 -22.63
C PRO A 516 -14.05 -5.25 -22.80
N ALA A 517 -14.85 -5.68 -21.82
CA ALA A 517 -15.58 -6.94 -21.92
C ALA A 517 -16.74 -6.81 -22.93
N GLU A 518 -16.72 -7.60 -23.99
CA GLU A 518 -17.84 -7.72 -24.93
C GLU A 518 -18.79 -8.85 -24.46
N PRO A 519 -20.10 -8.58 -24.29
CA PRO A 519 -21.04 -9.61 -23.89
C PRO A 519 -21.23 -10.60 -25.04
N SER A 520 -20.92 -11.87 -24.79
CA SER A 520 -21.31 -12.96 -25.68
C SER A 520 -22.07 -14.03 -24.91
N TYR A 521 -23.16 -14.52 -25.49
CA TYR A 521 -23.94 -15.61 -24.92
C TYR A 521 -23.44 -16.92 -25.53
N LYS A 522 -23.03 -17.88 -24.70
CA LYS A 522 -22.86 -19.26 -25.17
C LYS A 522 -24.25 -19.88 -25.34
N ALA A 523 -24.39 -20.78 -26.32
CA ALA A 523 -25.63 -21.51 -26.54
C ALA A 523 -26.11 -22.21 -25.25
N TRP A 524 -27.43 -22.25 -25.05
CA TRP A 524 -28.05 -22.94 -23.93
C TRP A 524 -27.46 -24.35 -23.77
N PRO A 525 -27.07 -24.76 -22.56
CA PRO A 525 -26.57 -26.12 -22.35
C PRO A 525 -27.63 -27.12 -22.79
N THR A 526 -27.24 -28.12 -23.59
CA THR A 526 -28.12 -29.22 -23.94
C THR A 526 -28.32 -30.10 -22.72
N ILE A 527 -29.47 -29.93 -22.08
CA ILE A 527 -29.92 -30.78 -20.97
C ILE A 527 -30.24 -32.16 -21.54
N ASN A 528 -29.29 -33.09 -21.44
CA ASN A 528 -29.45 -34.46 -21.92
C ASN A 528 -30.03 -35.33 -20.79
N ILE A 529 -31.29 -35.07 -20.40
CA ILE A 529 -31.97 -35.88 -19.39
C ILE A 529 -32.43 -37.19 -20.05
N LYS A 530 -31.90 -38.32 -19.58
CA LYS A 530 -32.50 -39.64 -19.80
C LYS A 530 -33.56 -39.88 -18.72
N LEU A 531 -34.81 -39.64 -19.07
CA LEU A 531 -35.92 -39.99 -18.18
C LEU A 531 -36.14 -41.52 -18.20
N PRO A 532 -36.48 -42.14 -17.05
CA PRO A 532 -36.99 -43.50 -17.00
C PRO A 532 -38.20 -43.69 -17.93
N PHE A 533 -38.43 -44.91 -18.39
CA PHE A 533 -39.45 -45.22 -19.40
C PHE A 533 -40.89 -44.91 -18.95
N ASP A 534 -41.10 -44.73 -17.66
CA ASP A 534 -42.37 -44.59 -16.96
C ASP A 534 -42.60 -43.19 -16.38
N PHE A 535 -41.76 -42.20 -16.71
CA PHE A 535 -41.82 -40.84 -16.14
C PHE A 535 -43.20 -40.15 -16.29
N PHE A 536 -43.97 -40.49 -17.32
CA PHE A 536 -45.31 -39.92 -17.55
C PHE A 536 -46.47 -40.89 -17.26
N TYR A 537 -46.24 -42.05 -16.63
CA TYR A 537 -47.34 -42.97 -16.31
C TYR A 537 -48.21 -42.43 -15.16
N PRO A 538 -49.57 -42.41 -15.24
CA PRO A 538 -50.45 -42.82 -16.35
C PRO A 538 -51.03 -41.63 -17.14
N PHE A 539 -50.34 -40.49 -17.19
CA PHE A 539 -50.86 -39.22 -17.70
C PHE A 539 -50.71 -39.01 -19.22
N VAL A 540 -50.42 -40.07 -19.99
CA VAL A 540 -50.40 -40.08 -21.47
C VAL A 540 -51.29 -41.17 -22.03
#